data_AF-A0A6G1WIB6-F1
#
_entry.id   AF-A0A6G1WIB6-F1
#
_cell.length_a   1.000
_cell.length_b   1.000
_cell.length_c   1.000
_cell.angle_alpha   90.00
_cell.angle_beta   90.00
_cell.angle_gamma   90.00
#
_symmetry.space_group_name_H-M   'P 1'
#
loop_
_entity.id
_entity.type
_entity.pdbx_description
1 polymer ?
#
loop_
_entity_poly.entity_id
_entity_poly.type
_entity_poly.pdbx_seq_one_letter_code
_entity_poly.pdbx_strand_id
1 'polypeptide(L)'
;MTLPEPLLGSVSLNGSFISDGRSAMRIFFLIALILLGPAHGSAAAAETYELLFHSAALKGLEAEKAGNGDPQGGLVYDKVVSGVDSGERSGRFAVGLKVQAGDNVSMTLYQGSQSRGLGNYPRSVGNPLIMYFLESVLSDLAAQSGGSPFYMRNRIKEALLRDAQIEPVTLRYNDREIAAREVTIRPFEHDKAREKMGRVADLSLAVTVSEDVPGWYFSLVATIPSAADSSGAGYSHAITLRASGSNASGEDQP
;
A
#
# COMPACT_ATOMS: atom_id res chain seq x y z
N MET A 1 -11.94 61.56 44.23
CA MET A 1 -12.41 60.26 44.73
C MET A 1 -12.08 59.25 43.64
N THR A 2 -11.11 58.40 43.95
CA THR A 2 -10.39 57.50 43.05
C THR A 2 -10.80 56.05 43.32
N LEU A 3 -10.64 55.22 42.28
CA LEU A 3 -10.63 53.73 42.21
C LEU A 3 -11.98 52.99 41.96
N PRO A 4 -11.95 51.82 41.29
CA PRO A 4 -11.03 51.40 40.22
C PRO A 4 -11.69 50.67 39.02
N GLU A 5 -10.95 50.61 37.92
CA GLU A 5 -11.18 49.78 36.72
C GLU A 5 -11.15 48.27 37.03
N PRO A 6 -11.93 47.44 36.31
CA PRO A 6 -11.75 46.01 36.33
C PRO A 6 -10.56 45.60 35.44
N LEU A 7 -9.60 44.92 36.06
CA LEU A 7 -8.44 44.27 35.45
C LEU A 7 -8.86 43.29 34.33
N LEU A 8 -8.68 43.68 33.07
CA LEU A 8 -8.56 42.72 31.96
C LEU A 8 -7.15 42.13 32.01
N GLY A 9 -7.01 41.09 32.84
CA GLY A 9 -5.84 40.24 32.86
C GLY A 9 -5.65 39.57 31.50
N SER A 10 -4.49 39.82 30.90
CA SER A 10 -3.94 39.12 29.75
C SER A 10 -3.71 37.65 30.10
N VAL A 11 -4.67 36.79 29.73
CA VAL A 11 -4.45 35.34 29.73
C VAL A 11 -3.72 34.98 28.44
N SER A 12 -2.39 34.86 28.56
CA SER A 12 -1.55 34.18 27.60
C SER A 12 -1.95 32.70 27.55
N LEU A 13 -2.70 32.30 26.53
CA LEU A 13 -2.94 30.88 26.23
C LEU A 13 -1.70 30.32 25.51
N ASN A 14 -0.63 30.17 26.27
CA ASN A 14 0.48 29.29 25.91
C ASN A 14 0.02 27.85 26.18
N GLY A 15 -0.80 27.32 25.28
CA GLY A 15 -1.27 25.95 25.28
C GLY A 15 -0.61 25.19 24.14
N SER A 16 0.56 24.64 24.39
CA SER A 16 1.21 23.67 23.52
C SER A 16 0.28 22.48 23.32
N PHE A 17 -0.47 22.49 22.22
CA PHE A 17 -1.15 21.30 21.70
C PHE A 17 -0.09 20.36 21.11
N ILE A 18 0.61 19.67 22.01
CA ILE A 18 1.28 18.41 21.68
C ILE A 18 0.15 17.42 21.47
N SER A 19 -0.26 17.26 20.21
CA SER A 19 -1.11 16.15 19.79
C SER A 19 -0.30 14.87 20.00
N ASP A 20 -0.52 14.25 21.15
CA ASP A 20 0.02 12.94 21.50
C ASP A 20 -0.54 11.92 20.50
N GLY A 21 0.25 11.61 19.47
CA GLY A 21 -0.06 10.68 18.38
C GLY A 21 -0.11 9.20 18.80
N ARG A 22 -0.72 8.89 19.95
CA ARG A 22 -0.69 7.54 20.55
C ARG A 22 -2.06 6.88 20.72
N SER A 23 -3.14 7.48 20.21
CA SER A 23 -4.52 7.02 20.50
C SER A 23 -5.38 6.69 19.28
N ALA A 24 -4.80 6.26 18.16
CA ALA A 24 -5.57 5.80 17.00
C ALA A 24 -5.18 4.39 16.49
N MET A 25 -4.41 3.62 17.26
CA MET A 25 -3.91 2.31 16.82
C MET A 25 -4.29 1.19 17.78
N ARG A 26 -5.59 0.89 17.93
CA ARG A 26 -6.05 -0.31 18.69
C ARG A 26 -7.31 -1.00 18.16
N ILE A 27 -7.80 -0.67 16.97
CA ILE A 27 -8.92 -1.37 16.34
C ILE A 27 -8.54 -1.36 14.85
N PHE A 28 -8.02 -2.41 14.25
CA PHE A 28 -8.76 -3.56 13.74
C PHE A 28 -7.78 -4.72 13.50
N PHE A 29 -7.54 -5.54 14.51
CA PHE A 29 -6.93 -6.87 14.34
C PHE A 29 -7.99 -7.89 14.74
N LEU A 30 -8.92 -8.18 13.83
CA LEU A 30 -9.89 -9.27 13.94
C LEU A 30 -10.50 -9.56 12.56
N ILE A 31 -9.69 -10.06 11.64
CA ILE A 31 -10.18 -10.82 10.49
C ILE A 31 -9.33 -12.09 10.39
N ALA A 32 -9.52 -12.99 11.36
CA ALA A 32 -8.95 -14.33 11.30
C ALA A 32 -9.96 -15.44 11.61
N LEU A 33 -11.25 -15.15 11.86
CA LEU A 33 -12.15 -16.21 12.31
C LEU A 33 -13.62 -16.01 11.89
N ILE A 34 -13.93 -16.11 10.60
CA ILE A 34 -15.25 -16.60 10.14
C ILE A 34 -15.04 -17.43 8.87
N LEU A 35 -14.61 -18.68 9.04
CA LEU A 35 -14.76 -19.74 8.03
C LEU A 35 -15.12 -21.03 8.76
N LEU A 36 -16.35 -21.10 9.26
CA LEU A 36 -17.00 -22.37 9.56
C LEU A 36 -18.29 -22.44 8.75
N GLY A 37 -18.12 -22.54 7.44
CA GLY A 37 -19.14 -22.97 6.49
C GLY A 37 -18.48 -23.90 5.48
N PRO A 38 -19.12 -24.98 5.03
CA PRO A 38 -18.53 -25.94 4.11
C PRO A 38 -18.54 -25.33 2.71
N ALA A 39 -17.65 -24.38 2.46
CA ALA A 39 -17.35 -23.94 1.12
C ALA A 39 -16.02 -24.58 0.77
N HIS A 40 -16.09 -25.63 -0.06
CA HIS A 40 -14.96 -26.00 -0.90
C HIS A 40 -14.63 -24.74 -1.71
N GLY A 41 -13.67 -23.94 -1.24
CA GLY A 41 -13.09 -22.91 -2.07
C GLY A 41 -12.60 -23.59 -3.35
N SER A 42 -12.87 -22.98 -4.50
CA SER A 42 -12.29 -23.48 -5.75
C SER A 42 -10.76 -23.53 -5.57
N ALA A 43 -10.10 -24.57 -6.06
CA ALA A 43 -8.64 -24.68 -6.00
C ALA A 43 -7.95 -23.43 -6.57
N ALA A 44 -8.57 -22.81 -7.59
CA ALA A 44 -8.12 -21.54 -8.16
C ALA A 44 -8.12 -20.38 -7.15
N ALA A 45 -9.14 -20.29 -6.28
CA ALA A 45 -9.22 -19.25 -5.26
C ALA A 45 -8.13 -19.42 -4.18
N ALA A 46 -7.84 -20.67 -3.81
CA ALA A 46 -6.75 -20.98 -2.89
C ALA A 46 -5.39 -20.63 -3.49
N GLU A 47 -5.18 -20.91 -4.77
CA GLU A 47 -3.97 -20.53 -5.49
C GLU A 47 -3.80 -19.00 -5.57
N THR A 48 -4.85 -18.27 -5.95
CA THR A 48 -4.82 -16.79 -5.96
C THR A 48 -4.45 -16.23 -4.59
N TYR A 49 -5.09 -16.75 -3.52
CA TYR A 49 -4.82 -16.27 -2.17
C TYR A 49 -3.36 -16.54 -1.77
N GLU A 50 -2.84 -17.74 -2.06
CA GLU A 50 -1.45 -18.08 -1.75
C GLU A 50 -0.45 -17.19 -2.51
N LEU A 51 -0.70 -16.89 -3.78
CA LEU A 51 0.15 -15.98 -4.56
C LEU A 51 0.15 -14.56 -4.01
N LEU A 52 -1.00 -14.05 -3.60
CA LEU A 52 -1.17 -12.67 -3.16
C LEU A 52 -0.86 -12.45 -1.69
N PHE A 53 -0.89 -13.48 -0.85
CA PHE A 53 -0.68 -13.38 0.59
C PHE A 53 0.35 -14.41 1.07
N HIS A 54 1.42 -14.59 0.29
CA HIS A 54 2.44 -15.58 0.55
C HIS A 54 3.13 -15.36 1.91
N SER A 55 2.82 -16.22 2.88
CA SER A 55 3.29 -16.07 4.26
C SER A 55 4.82 -16.17 4.40
N ALA A 56 5.47 -16.91 3.50
CA ALA A 56 6.93 -17.05 3.47
C ALA A 56 7.62 -15.96 2.63
N ALA A 57 6.90 -14.93 2.14
CA ALA A 57 7.45 -13.89 1.27
C ALA A 57 8.71 -13.19 1.81
N LEU A 58 8.83 -13.08 3.14
CA LEU A 58 9.98 -12.42 3.77
C LEU A 58 11.08 -13.39 4.19
N LYS A 59 10.89 -14.70 4.04
CA LYS A 59 11.89 -15.72 4.43
C LYS A 59 13.21 -15.47 3.69
N GLY A 60 14.32 -15.53 4.43
CA GLY A 60 15.66 -15.26 3.88
C GLY A 60 16.08 -13.79 3.89
N LEU A 61 15.18 -12.85 4.18
CA LEU A 61 15.61 -11.47 4.47
C LEU A 61 16.18 -11.41 5.89
N GLU A 62 17.43 -11.01 6.01
CA GLU A 62 18.11 -10.89 7.30
C GLU A 62 17.79 -9.55 7.96
N ALA A 63 17.79 -9.53 9.30
CA ALA A 63 17.74 -8.28 10.03
C ALA A 63 19.01 -7.46 9.74
N GLU A 64 18.85 -6.17 9.49
CA GLU A 64 19.98 -5.25 9.30
C GLU A 64 20.88 -5.31 10.54
N LYS A 65 22.14 -5.75 10.38
CA LYS A 65 23.10 -5.73 11.49
C LYS A 65 23.43 -4.27 11.80
N ALA A 66 23.30 -3.89 13.07
CA ALA A 66 23.73 -2.58 13.55
C ALA A 66 25.27 -2.47 13.43
N GLY A 67 25.78 -2.06 12.26
CA GLY A 67 27.20 -1.89 12.04
C GLY A 67 27.57 -1.63 10.57
N ASN A 68 28.07 -0.42 10.31
CA ASN A 68 28.77 0.03 9.09
C ASN A 68 28.13 -0.33 7.73
N GLY A 69 27.10 0.43 7.37
CA GLY A 69 26.99 1.01 6.03
C GLY A 69 26.60 0.12 4.85
N ASP A 70 26.23 -1.15 5.05
CA ASP A 70 25.68 -1.98 3.97
C ASP A 70 24.14 -1.98 4.02
N PRO A 71 23.42 -1.33 3.08
CA PRO A 71 21.96 -1.20 3.10
C PRO A 71 21.18 -2.51 2.82
N GLN A 72 21.82 -3.67 2.90
CA GLN A 72 21.28 -4.96 2.46
C GLN A 72 20.27 -5.63 3.42
N GLY A 73 19.86 -4.96 4.49
CA GLY A 73 18.86 -5.47 5.45
C GLY A 73 17.40 -5.11 5.14
N GLY A 74 17.12 -4.47 4.00
CA GLY A 74 15.78 -4.01 3.67
C GLY A 74 15.47 -3.95 2.18
N LEU A 75 14.18 -3.94 1.88
CA LEU A 75 13.65 -3.74 0.53
C LEU A 75 13.21 -2.29 0.38
N VAL A 76 13.41 -1.74 -0.82
CA VAL A 76 12.90 -0.41 -1.16
C VAL A 76 12.03 -0.55 -2.40
N TYR A 77 10.84 0.03 -2.34
CA TYR A 77 9.92 0.08 -3.46
C TYR A 77 9.71 1.53 -3.88
N ASP A 78 9.73 1.78 -5.17
CA ASP A 78 9.30 3.05 -5.76
C ASP A 78 7.79 3.09 -5.84
N LYS A 79 7.19 4.13 -5.27
CA LYS A 79 5.75 4.35 -5.29
C LYS A 79 5.43 5.60 -6.10
N VAL A 80 4.54 5.47 -7.09
CA VAL A 80 4.08 6.58 -7.93
C VAL A 80 2.56 6.61 -7.94
N VAL A 81 1.99 7.77 -7.65
CA VAL A 81 0.54 7.98 -7.63
C VAL A 81 0.18 9.18 -8.51
N SER A 82 -0.81 9.01 -9.39
CA SER A 82 -1.35 10.05 -10.26
C SER A 82 -2.87 9.92 -10.40
N GLY A 83 -3.53 10.99 -10.85
CA GLY A 83 -4.98 11.01 -11.01
C GLY A 83 -5.75 11.06 -9.70
N VAL A 84 -5.14 11.60 -8.66
CA VAL A 84 -5.81 12.00 -7.41
C VAL A 84 -5.71 13.52 -7.29
N ASP A 85 -6.61 14.14 -6.52
CA ASP A 85 -6.54 15.59 -6.27
C ASP A 85 -5.14 15.99 -5.80
N SER A 86 -4.58 17.02 -6.44
CA SER A 86 -3.20 17.45 -6.23
C SER A 86 -2.97 17.82 -4.75
N GLY A 87 -2.12 17.06 -4.09
CA GLY A 87 -1.79 17.19 -2.66
C GLY A 87 -0.78 16.12 -2.22
N GLU A 88 -0.65 15.89 -0.92
CA GLU A 88 0.31 14.92 -0.34
C GLU A 88 0.12 13.45 -0.79
N ARG A 89 -0.98 13.13 -1.51
CA ARG A 89 -1.29 11.78 -1.99
C ARG A 89 -0.75 11.49 -3.39
N SER A 90 -0.58 12.52 -4.23
CA SER A 90 -0.03 12.40 -5.59
C SER A 90 1.48 12.57 -5.57
N GLY A 91 2.17 11.94 -6.53
CA GLY A 91 3.60 12.14 -6.75
C GLY A 91 4.42 10.87 -6.59
N ARG A 92 5.72 11.05 -6.31
CA ARG A 92 6.71 9.97 -6.16
C ARG A 92 7.13 9.84 -4.71
N PHE A 93 7.21 8.61 -4.25
CA PHE A 93 7.55 8.21 -2.89
C PHE A 93 8.46 6.98 -2.93
N ALA A 94 9.08 6.65 -1.81
CA ALA A 94 9.68 5.35 -1.60
C ALA A 94 9.04 4.65 -0.40
N VAL A 95 8.85 3.35 -0.47
CA VAL A 95 8.42 2.51 0.65
C VAL A 95 9.58 1.62 1.04
N GLY A 96 10.15 1.85 2.22
CA GLY A 96 11.17 1.00 2.80
C GLY A 96 10.56 -0.07 3.69
N LEU A 97 11.03 -1.31 3.53
CA LEU A 97 10.67 -2.45 4.35
C LEU A 97 11.94 -2.98 5.01
N LYS A 98 12.00 -3.02 6.34
CA LYS A 98 13.18 -3.46 7.09
C LYS A 98 12.83 -4.52 8.12
N VAL A 99 13.57 -5.61 8.13
CA VAL A 99 13.43 -6.68 9.12
C VAL A 99 14.07 -6.20 10.44
N GLN A 100 13.30 -6.31 11.51
CA GLN A 100 13.69 -5.86 12.84
C GLN A 100 14.09 -7.04 13.72
N ALA A 101 14.77 -6.75 14.83
CA ALA A 101 14.95 -7.72 15.90
C ALA A 101 13.58 -8.16 16.46
N GLY A 102 13.40 -9.45 16.75
CA GLY A 102 12.15 -9.98 17.33
C GLY A 102 11.07 -10.35 16.31
N ASP A 103 11.46 -10.86 15.13
CA ASP A 103 10.58 -11.43 14.09
C ASP A 103 9.49 -10.47 13.55
N ASN A 104 9.79 -9.17 13.56
CA ASN A 104 8.92 -8.14 13.01
C ASN A 104 9.54 -7.50 11.77
N VAL A 105 8.70 -6.87 10.96
CA VAL A 105 9.10 -6.05 9.83
C VAL A 105 8.51 -4.65 10.01
N SER A 106 9.35 -3.63 9.92
CA SER A 106 8.94 -2.23 9.93
C SER A 106 8.78 -1.72 8.51
N MET A 107 7.77 -0.89 8.28
CA MET A 107 7.58 -0.23 6.98
C MET A 107 7.58 1.29 7.14
N THR A 108 8.24 1.99 6.24
CA THR A 108 8.42 3.46 6.28
C THR A 108 8.15 4.04 4.90
N LEU A 109 7.33 5.09 4.85
CA LEU A 109 7.11 5.89 3.65
C LEU A 109 8.09 7.08 3.64
N TYR A 110 8.70 7.35 2.50
CA TYR A 110 9.63 8.46 2.28
C TYR A 110 9.10 9.36 1.16
N GLN A 111 9.21 10.67 1.36
CA GLN A 111 8.89 11.71 0.37
C GLN A 111 9.91 12.84 0.49
N GLY A 112 10.87 12.88 -0.44
CA GLY A 112 12.03 13.79 -0.31
C GLY A 112 12.78 13.54 1.00
N SER A 113 12.94 14.59 1.82
CA SER A 113 13.56 14.50 3.14
C SER A 113 12.62 14.03 4.25
N GLN A 114 11.30 13.97 3.98
CA GLN A 114 10.31 13.58 4.97
C GLN A 114 10.16 12.06 5.00
N SER A 115 9.94 11.52 6.20
CA SER A 115 9.63 10.10 6.39
C SER A 115 8.52 9.90 7.41
N ARG A 116 7.73 8.86 7.21
CA ARG A 116 6.62 8.47 8.10
C ARG A 116 6.60 6.97 8.28
N GLY A 117 6.69 6.51 9.52
CA GLY A 117 6.48 5.10 9.85
C GLY A 117 5.06 4.67 9.52
N LEU A 118 4.92 3.55 8.80
CA LEU A 118 3.65 2.95 8.42
C LEU A 118 3.20 1.86 9.38
N GLY A 119 4.11 1.31 10.17
CA GLY A 119 3.83 0.33 11.21
C GLY A 119 4.89 -0.75 11.35
N ASN A 120 4.68 -1.63 12.32
CA ASN A 120 5.45 -2.86 12.52
C ASN A 120 4.49 -4.05 12.40
N TYR A 121 4.91 -5.07 11.64
CA TYR A 121 4.09 -6.22 11.31
C TYR A 121 4.83 -7.52 11.67
N PRO A 122 4.13 -8.57 12.14
CA PRO A 122 4.75 -9.87 12.33
C PRO A 122 5.22 -10.43 10.99
N ARG A 123 6.48 -10.89 10.92
CA ARG A 123 7.05 -11.45 9.68
C ARG A 123 6.34 -12.72 9.23
N SER A 124 5.78 -13.49 10.17
CA SER A 124 5.04 -14.73 9.94
C SER A 124 3.78 -14.58 9.08
N VAL A 125 3.28 -13.35 8.90
CA VAL A 125 2.10 -13.04 8.07
C VAL A 125 2.50 -12.80 6.60
N GLY A 126 3.81 -12.66 6.32
CA GLY A 126 4.33 -12.35 4.99
C GLY A 126 4.62 -10.86 4.80
N ASN A 127 4.70 -10.42 3.55
CA ASN A 127 5.06 -9.05 3.21
C ASN A 127 3.83 -8.10 3.33
N PRO A 128 3.84 -7.11 4.24
CA PRO A 128 2.68 -6.24 4.50
C PRO A 128 2.38 -5.23 3.38
N LEU A 129 3.24 -5.15 2.36
CA LEU A 129 3.13 -4.18 1.28
C LEU A 129 1.80 -4.26 0.54
N ILE A 130 1.28 -5.47 0.31
CA ILE A 130 -0.01 -5.65 -0.38
C ILE A 130 -1.18 -5.05 0.42
N MET A 131 -1.18 -5.21 1.74
CA MET A 131 -2.21 -4.61 2.59
C MET A 131 -2.11 -3.09 2.56
N TYR A 132 -0.89 -2.55 2.67
CA TYR A 132 -0.68 -1.11 2.55
C TYR A 132 -1.13 -0.55 1.20
N PHE A 133 -0.82 -1.24 0.11
CA PHE A 133 -1.25 -0.88 -1.24
C PHE A 133 -2.77 -0.84 -1.35
N LEU A 134 -3.46 -1.92 -0.97
CA LEU A 134 -4.93 -2.01 -1.05
C LEU A 134 -5.62 -0.93 -0.21
N GLU A 135 -5.15 -0.69 1.02
CA GLU A 135 -5.70 0.36 1.88
C GLU A 135 -5.45 1.76 1.32
N SER A 136 -4.29 1.99 0.71
CA SER A 136 -3.97 3.28 0.09
C SER A 136 -4.86 3.53 -1.12
N VAL A 137 -5.04 2.53 -1.99
CA VAL A 137 -5.94 2.62 -3.15
C VAL A 137 -7.38 2.87 -2.71
N LEU A 138 -7.87 2.14 -1.71
CA LEU A 138 -9.21 2.36 -1.17
C LEU A 138 -9.39 3.78 -0.60
N SER A 139 -8.39 4.29 0.10
CA SER A 139 -8.39 5.65 0.63
C SER A 139 -8.41 6.70 -0.50
N ASP A 140 -7.60 6.51 -1.54
CA ASP A 140 -7.55 7.39 -2.72
C ASP A 140 -8.90 7.43 -3.46
N LEU A 141 -9.52 6.26 -3.67
CA LEU A 141 -10.79 6.15 -4.40
C LEU A 141 -11.98 6.66 -3.59
N ALA A 142 -12.00 6.42 -2.27
CA ALA A 142 -13.05 6.94 -1.40
C ALA A 142 -13.01 8.48 -1.32
N ALA A 143 -11.81 9.06 -1.27
CA ALA A 143 -11.64 10.51 -1.26
C ALA A 143 -12.19 11.18 -2.53
N GLN A 144 -12.03 10.54 -3.69
CA GLN A 144 -12.47 11.09 -4.98
C GLN A 144 -13.94 10.82 -5.30
N SER A 145 -14.43 9.61 -5.00
CA SER A 145 -15.79 9.19 -5.40
C SER A 145 -16.86 9.47 -4.34
N GLY A 146 -16.47 9.73 -3.09
CA GLY A 146 -17.39 9.76 -1.95
C GLY A 146 -18.04 8.40 -1.63
N GLY A 147 -17.62 7.33 -2.31
CA GLY A 147 -18.14 5.99 -2.11
C GLY A 147 -17.71 5.37 -0.78
N SER A 148 -18.45 4.37 -0.31
CA SER A 148 -18.13 3.68 0.94
C SER A 148 -16.85 2.83 0.81
N PRO A 149 -15.79 3.12 1.59
CA PRO A 149 -14.58 2.28 1.62
C PRO A 149 -14.88 0.82 1.98
N PHE A 150 -15.89 0.61 2.85
CA PHE A 150 -16.31 -0.72 3.26
C PHE A 150 -16.91 -1.52 2.11
N TYR A 151 -17.74 -0.89 1.27
CA TYR A 151 -18.30 -1.54 0.09
C TYR A 151 -17.19 -1.95 -0.89
N MET A 152 -16.29 -1.01 -1.22
CA MET A 152 -15.17 -1.28 -2.13
C MET A 152 -14.27 -2.40 -1.61
N ARG A 153 -13.96 -2.41 -0.31
CA ARG A 153 -13.18 -3.48 0.34
C ARG A 153 -13.84 -4.84 0.16
N ASN A 154 -15.15 -4.95 0.38
CA ASN A 154 -15.86 -6.22 0.22
C ASN A 154 -15.81 -6.72 -1.23
N ARG A 155 -15.92 -5.80 -2.20
CA ARG A 155 -15.82 -6.14 -3.63
C ARG A 155 -14.43 -6.61 -4.03
N ILE A 156 -13.38 -5.94 -3.56
CA ILE A 156 -11.99 -6.39 -3.76
C ILE A 156 -11.82 -7.79 -3.17
N LYS A 157 -12.28 -8.02 -1.93
CA LYS A 157 -12.20 -9.33 -1.28
C LYS A 157 -12.94 -10.41 -2.08
N GLU A 158 -14.12 -10.12 -2.61
CA GLU A 158 -14.89 -11.07 -3.44
C GLU A 158 -14.13 -11.41 -4.73
N ALA A 159 -13.59 -10.40 -5.43
CA ALA A 159 -12.85 -10.59 -6.68
C ALA A 159 -11.55 -11.39 -6.48
N LEU A 160 -10.84 -11.17 -5.37
CA LEU A 160 -9.67 -11.97 -4.98
C LEU A 160 -9.98 -13.46 -4.84
N LEU A 161 -11.22 -13.83 -4.51
CA LEU A 161 -11.63 -15.20 -4.27
C LEU A 161 -12.25 -15.88 -5.49
N ARG A 162 -12.54 -15.16 -6.57
CA ARG A 162 -13.38 -15.69 -7.66
C ARG A 162 -12.93 -15.31 -9.06
N ASP A 163 -12.46 -14.08 -9.25
CA ASP A 163 -12.38 -13.45 -10.57
C ASP A 163 -10.95 -13.04 -10.92
N ALA A 164 -9.95 -13.63 -10.25
CA ALA A 164 -8.55 -13.36 -10.52
C ALA A 164 -8.07 -14.08 -11.79
N GLN A 165 -7.48 -13.30 -12.69
CA GLN A 165 -6.76 -13.79 -13.85
C GLN A 165 -5.29 -13.94 -13.46
N ILE A 166 -4.70 -15.12 -13.71
CA ILE A 166 -3.30 -15.38 -13.40
C ILE A 166 -2.58 -15.75 -14.69
N GLU A 167 -1.58 -14.95 -15.06
CA GLU A 167 -0.83 -15.11 -16.30
C GLU A 167 0.67 -15.26 -16.01
N PRO A 168 1.37 -16.20 -16.68
CA PRO A 168 2.82 -16.25 -16.63
C PRO A 168 3.39 -15.06 -17.41
N VAL A 169 4.36 -14.38 -16.81
CA VAL A 169 5.05 -13.24 -17.44
C VAL A 169 6.56 -13.38 -17.26
N THR A 170 7.33 -12.81 -18.18
CA THR A 170 8.78 -12.68 -18.04
C THR A 170 9.08 -11.25 -17.63
N LEU A 171 9.88 -11.08 -16.58
CA LEU A 171 10.29 -9.75 -16.12
C LEU A 171 11.81 -9.63 -16.05
N ARG A 172 12.31 -8.42 -16.20
CA ARG A 172 13.73 -8.10 -16.06
C ARG A 172 14.00 -7.52 -14.67
N TYR A 173 14.80 -8.20 -13.86
CA TYR A 173 15.21 -7.77 -12.52
C TYR A 173 16.71 -7.97 -12.33
N ASN A 174 17.42 -6.93 -11.87
CA ASN A 174 18.89 -6.93 -11.72
C ASN A 174 19.62 -7.49 -12.95
N ASP A 175 19.24 -7.00 -14.15
CA ASP A 175 19.76 -7.40 -15.46
C ASP A 175 19.57 -8.88 -15.85
N ARG A 176 18.69 -9.60 -15.16
CA ARG A 176 18.31 -10.97 -15.47
C ARG A 176 16.84 -11.04 -15.87
N GLU A 177 16.55 -11.89 -16.85
CA GLU A 177 15.17 -12.32 -17.09
C GLU A 177 14.82 -13.41 -16.08
N ILE A 178 13.70 -13.23 -15.38
CA ILE A 178 13.18 -14.19 -14.41
C ILE A 178 11.71 -14.48 -14.70
N ALA A 179 11.29 -15.69 -14.33
CA ALA A 179 9.91 -16.12 -14.45
C ALA A 179 9.07 -15.46 -13.35
N ALA A 180 7.87 -15.00 -13.71
CA ALA A 180 6.97 -14.36 -12.80
C ALA A 180 5.52 -14.68 -13.14
N ARG A 181 4.63 -14.30 -12.24
CA ARG A 181 3.18 -14.46 -12.39
C ARG A 181 2.54 -13.10 -12.13
N GLU A 182 1.68 -12.67 -13.04
CA GLU A 182 0.81 -11.51 -12.81
C GLU A 182 -0.57 -12.00 -12.43
N VAL A 183 -1.08 -11.46 -11.32
CA VAL A 183 -2.43 -11.70 -10.82
C VAL A 183 -3.23 -10.41 -10.98
N THR A 184 -4.25 -10.43 -11.84
CA THR A 184 -5.11 -9.28 -12.13
C THR A 184 -6.53 -9.53 -11.64
N ILE A 185 -7.10 -8.56 -10.93
CA ILE A 185 -8.52 -8.54 -10.54
C ILE A 185 -9.19 -7.25 -11.00
N ARG A 186 -10.47 -7.35 -11.36
CA ARG A 186 -11.33 -6.22 -11.74
C ARG A 186 -12.55 -6.18 -10.81
N PRO A 187 -12.43 -5.58 -9.60
CA PRO A 187 -13.39 -5.76 -8.52
C PRO A 187 -14.84 -5.37 -8.83
N PHE A 188 -15.04 -4.55 -9.86
CA PHE A 188 -16.33 -3.96 -10.20
C PHE A 188 -16.84 -4.32 -11.60
N GLU A 189 -16.14 -5.21 -12.32
CA GLU A 189 -16.47 -5.57 -13.71
C GLU A 189 -17.92 -6.07 -13.84
N HIS A 190 -18.37 -6.85 -12.86
CA HIS A 190 -19.72 -7.41 -12.80
C HIS A 190 -20.55 -6.86 -11.63
N ASP A 191 -20.17 -5.70 -11.08
CA ASP A 191 -20.87 -5.17 -9.91
C ASP A 191 -22.22 -4.55 -10.26
N LYS A 192 -23.23 -4.82 -9.43
CA LYS A 192 -24.58 -4.26 -9.62
C LYS A 192 -24.63 -2.73 -9.50
N ALA A 193 -23.67 -2.11 -8.81
CA ALA A 193 -23.59 -0.66 -8.66
C ALA A 193 -22.66 -0.02 -9.69
N ARG A 194 -22.18 -0.78 -10.69
CA ARG A 194 -21.20 -0.32 -11.69
C ARG A 194 -21.59 1.01 -12.35
N GLU A 195 -22.86 1.16 -12.77
CA GLU A 195 -23.36 2.41 -13.36
C GLU A 195 -23.22 3.62 -12.42
N LYS A 196 -23.40 3.40 -11.11
CA LYS A 196 -23.33 4.46 -10.08
C LYS A 196 -21.88 4.79 -9.68
N MET A 197 -20.94 3.90 -9.96
CA MET A 197 -19.52 4.08 -9.65
C MET A 197 -18.80 4.99 -10.64
N GLY A 198 -19.43 5.31 -11.77
CA GLY A 198 -18.79 6.03 -12.85
C GLY A 198 -17.49 5.33 -13.25
N ARG A 199 -16.39 6.08 -13.34
CA ARG A 199 -15.08 5.56 -13.75
C ARG A 199 -14.43 4.60 -12.75
N VAL A 200 -14.82 4.65 -11.47
CA VAL A 200 -14.28 3.70 -10.47
C VAL A 200 -14.64 2.26 -10.80
N ALA A 201 -15.74 2.05 -11.53
CA ALA A 201 -16.12 0.75 -12.09
C ALA A 201 -15.02 0.06 -12.91
N ASP A 202 -14.11 0.85 -13.51
CA ASP A 202 -13.06 0.35 -14.38
C ASP A 202 -11.74 0.10 -13.64
N LEU A 203 -11.78 0.06 -12.30
CA LEU A 203 -10.62 -0.28 -11.48
C LEU A 203 -10.08 -1.66 -11.84
N SER A 204 -8.81 -1.69 -12.21
CA SER A 204 -7.99 -2.90 -12.34
C SER A 204 -6.90 -2.88 -11.26
N LEU A 205 -6.70 -4.01 -10.59
CA LEU A 205 -5.59 -4.22 -9.67
C LEU A 205 -4.73 -5.37 -10.21
N ALA A 206 -3.44 -5.16 -10.36
CA ALA A 206 -2.48 -6.16 -10.82
C ALA A 206 -1.35 -6.30 -9.80
N VAL A 207 -0.97 -7.53 -9.50
CA VAL A 207 0.16 -7.85 -8.61
C VAL A 207 1.07 -8.84 -9.32
N THR A 208 2.33 -8.45 -9.49
CA THR A 208 3.36 -9.28 -10.13
C THR A 208 4.26 -9.87 -9.06
N VAL A 209 4.37 -11.20 -9.04
CA VAL A 209 5.12 -11.97 -8.04
C VAL A 209 6.14 -12.89 -8.68
N SER A 210 7.22 -13.18 -7.96
CA SER A 210 8.23 -14.16 -8.38
C SER A 210 9.00 -14.70 -7.17
N GLU A 211 9.38 -15.98 -7.24
CA GLU A 211 10.28 -16.61 -6.26
C GLU A 211 11.70 -16.03 -6.30
N ASP A 212 12.10 -15.50 -7.46
CA ASP A 212 13.41 -14.87 -7.68
C ASP A 212 13.47 -13.41 -7.20
N VAL A 213 12.34 -12.88 -6.70
CA VAL A 213 12.22 -11.51 -6.20
C VAL A 213 12.24 -11.51 -4.67
N PRO A 214 13.18 -10.79 -4.03
CA PRO A 214 13.24 -10.72 -2.58
C PRO A 214 11.98 -10.03 -2.05
N GLY A 215 11.31 -10.65 -1.09
CA GLY A 215 10.04 -10.12 -0.59
C GLY A 215 8.82 -10.48 -1.44
N TRP A 216 8.96 -11.36 -2.44
CA TRP A 216 7.90 -11.92 -3.30
C TRP A 216 7.29 -10.96 -4.33
N TYR A 217 6.98 -9.72 -3.94
CA TYR A 217 6.34 -8.74 -4.83
C TYR A 217 7.36 -8.01 -5.68
N PHE A 218 7.19 -8.08 -7.01
CA PHE A 218 7.87 -7.20 -7.94
C PHE A 218 7.10 -5.89 -8.11
N SER A 219 5.78 -5.95 -8.33
CA SER A 219 4.94 -4.76 -8.48
C SER A 219 3.52 -4.96 -7.99
N LEU A 220 2.91 -3.87 -7.53
CA LEU A 220 1.49 -3.75 -7.22
C LEU A 220 0.97 -2.50 -7.92
N VAL A 221 -0.03 -2.65 -8.78
CA VAL A 221 -0.52 -1.58 -9.64
C VAL A 221 -2.03 -1.51 -9.59
N ALA A 222 -2.57 -0.32 -9.33
CA ALA A 222 -3.98 0.00 -9.51
C ALA A 222 -4.11 0.99 -10.65
N THR A 223 -5.10 0.79 -11.52
CA THR A 223 -5.35 1.68 -12.64
C THR A 223 -6.84 1.85 -12.90
N ILE A 224 -7.24 3.09 -13.16
CA ILE A 224 -8.50 3.43 -13.83
C ILE A 224 -8.10 4.15 -15.13
N PRO A 225 -8.43 3.61 -16.31
CA PRO A 225 -8.06 4.22 -17.59
C PRO A 225 -8.58 5.65 -17.72
N SER A 226 -7.82 6.53 -18.37
CA SER A 226 -8.29 7.87 -18.76
C SER A 226 -9.56 7.79 -19.62
N ALA A 227 -10.44 8.78 -19.53
CA ALA A 227 -11.61 8.83 -20.39
C ALA A 227 -11.18 9.00 -21.87
N ALA A 228 -11.86 8.29 -22.79
CA ALA A 228 -11.51 8.26 -24.20
C ALA A 228 -11.60 9.62 -24.90
N ASP A 229 -12.42 10.52 -24.35
CA ASP A 229 -12.70 11.86 -24.86
C ASP A 229 -11.89 12.96 -24.16
N SER A 230 -10.79 12.59 -23.46
CA SER A 230 -9.93 13.50 -22.67
C SER A 230 -10.63 14.27 -21.54
N SER A 231 -11.88 13.93 -21.21
CA SER A 231 -12.70 14.62 -20.21
C SER A 231 -12.33 14.32 -18.75
N GLY A 232 -11.39 13.41 -18.50
CA GLY A 232 -10.93 13.09 -17.15
C GLY A 232 -9.64 12.28 -17.11
N ALA A 233 -8.70 12.72 -16.28
CA ALA A 233 -7.44 12.03 -16.05
C ALA A 233 -7.67 10.62 -15.48
N GLY A 234 -6.91 9.63 -15.97
CA GLY A 234 -6.82 8.30 -15.38
C GLY A 234 -6.27 8.35 -13.94
N TYR A 235 -6.62 7.34 -13.14
CA TYR A 235 -5.98 7.09 -11.84
C TYR A 235 -4.91 6.02 -12.02
N SER A 236 -3.74 6.21 -11.41
CA SER A 236 -2.70 5.20 -11.32
C SER A 236 -2.03 5.24 -9.96
N HIS A 237 -1.82 4.07 -9.37
CA HIS A 237 -1.07 3.88 -8.14
C HIS A 237 -0.19 2.66 -8.35
N ALA A 238 1.11 2.86 -8.47
CA ALA A 238 2.08 1.79 -8.67
C ALA A 238 3.08 1.76 -7.53
N ILE A 239 3.38 0.57 -7.03
CA ILE A 239 4.49 0.28 -6.11
C ILE A 239 5.35 -0.80 -6.77
N THR A 240 6.60 -0.49 -7.08
CA THR A 240 7.51 -1.39 -7.82
C THR A 240 8.81 -1.57 -7.05
N LEU A 241 9.30 -2.80 -6.96
CA LEU A 241 10.55 -3.11 -6.29
C LEU A 241 11.71 -2.42 -7.01
N ARG A 242 12.55 -1.76 -6.23
CA ARG A 242 13.75 -1.11 -6.73
C ARG A 242 14.86 -2.16 -6.92
N ALA A 243 15.58 -2.06 -8.04
CA ALA A 243 16.74 -2.91 -8.31
C ALA A 243 17.83 -2.72 -7.23
N SER A 244 18.50 -3.80 -6.87
CA SER A 244 19.60 -3.76 -5.89
C SER A 244 20.76 -2.97 -6.49
N GLY A 245 21.07 -1.80 -5.94
CA GLY A 245 22.18 -0.95 -6.39
C GLY A 245 21.78 0.40 -7.01
N SER A 246 20.48 0.68 -7.22
CA SER A 246 20.07 2.06 -7.48
C SER A 246 19.98 2.80 -6.14
N ASN A 247 21.07 3.48 -5.79
CA ASN A 247 21.10 4.34 -4.62
C ASN A 247 19.90 5.31 -4.66
N ALA A 248 19.29 5.53 -3.49
CA ALA A 248 18.44 6.69 -3.25
C ALA A 248 19.31 7.95 -3.20
N SER A 249 20.07 8.22 -4.26
CA SER A 249 20.77 9.48 -4.42
C SER A 249 19.76 10.43 -5.05
N GLY A 250 19.26 11.35 -4.24
CA GLY A 250 18.80 12.63 -4.78
C GLY A 250 20.02 13.27 -5.46
N GLU A 251 20.15 13.06 -6.76
CA GLU A 251 21.06 13.81 -7.61
C GLU A 251 20.23 14.93 -8.24
N ASP A 252 20.17 16.03 -7.49
CA ASP A 252 19.90 17.35 -8.02
C ASP A 252 21.26 18.08 -7.99
N GLN A 253 21.95 18.11 -9.14
CA GLN A 253 22.81 19.19 -9.66
C GLN A 253 23.71 18.69 -10.81
N PRO A 254 24.14 19.55 -11.75
CA PRO A 254 24.27 21.02 -11.65
C PRO A 254 23.10 21.84 -12.21
#